data_AF-A0A354PFK0-F1
#
_entry.id   AF-A0A354PFK0-F1
#
_cell.length_a   1.000
_cell.length_b   1.000
_cell.length_c   1.000
_cell.angle_alpha   90.00
_cell.angle_beta   90.00
_cell.angle_gamma   90.00
#
_symmetry.space_group_name_H-M   'P 1'
#
loop_
_entity.id
_entity.type
_entity.pdbx_description
1 polymer ?
#
loop_
_entity_poly.entity_id
_entity_poly.type
_entity_poly.pdbx_seq_one_letter_code
_entity_poly.pdbx_strand_id
1 'polypeptide(L)'
;MLDQIILGIFVAVIINQLFASFVHRAIGRSWPRLEVTLEPQKRRNRFVEDRVSGRRASDRPLNDEDYKRQREAGLRRAFDAAVSESSSRIPLASISKLSDTKSREHVKATEPTWTGWRKVRVDHCRDESPDCRSFRLIPVDGVPFPHFRAGQSILVGVSHPETGKRVSRCYSLSGGPGESYYRITVKRVPGGALSNLLHDQIHVNDEIEIQAPRGAFHASDELRHEPLVLIAAGIGITPMLSMFLENLENTPDRRVEIFYQLRAPDNAPFLSLLRLSIDKISSSLPTRLHVFFSKPAGFDIYSQDTSGRLSAATILDRCGGTHGEYLICGPAEFMSAIAEGLVAGGVPGNRVHYESFGGKAKGVGAVAVPADDPSVMALQAPQQTFKVRFESSDRDVDSNGHQASVLELGESIGLELNSACRSGDCGACIVKLCQGTVKYETQPGCDFQCDEIVACVARPTSDLRIQA
;
A
#
# COMPACT_ATOMS: atom_id res chain seq x y z
N MET A 1 52.75 21.84 -22.68
CA MET A 1 51.49 21.30 -22.10
C MET A 1 51.05 20.07 -22.89
N LEU A 2 51.97 19.12 -23.10
CA LEU A 2 51.73 17.80 -23.70
C LEU A 2 52.45 16.70 -22.90
N ASP A 3 53.46 17.06 -22.10
CA ASP A 3 54.26 16.12 -21.30
C ASP A 3 53.65 15.71 -19.94
N GLN A 4 52.53 16.30 -19.50
CA GLN A 4 51.79 15.83 -18.31
C GLN A 4 50.64 14.86 -18.64
N ILE A 5 50.30 14.68 -19.92
CA ILE A 5 49.26 13.74 -20.34
C ILE A 5 49.86 12.35 -20.64
N ILE A 6 51.13 12.28 -21.04
CA ILE A 6 51.83 11.01 -21.32
C ILE A 6 52.24 10.27 -20.03
N LEU A 7 52.50 10.99 -18.93
CA LEU A 7 52.85 10.38 -17.64
C LEU A 7 51.64 9.73 -16.93
N GLY A 8 50.43 10.25 -17.14
CA GLY A 8 49.20 9.70 -16.54
C GLY A 8 48.72 8.39 -17.21
N ILE A 9 48.96 8.24 -18.51
CA ILE A 9 48.56 7.04 -19.27
C ILE A 9 49.50 5.85 -18.96
N PHE A 10 50.78 6.10 -18.66
CA PHE A 10 51.73 5.04 -18.28
C PHE A 10 51.49 4.46 -16.88
N VAL A 11 51.00 5.27 -15.92
CA VAL A 11 50.70 4.80 -14.56
C VAL A 11 49.42 3.95 -14.52
N ALA A 12 48.43 4.24 -15.37
CA ALA A 12 47.19 3.46 -15.45
C ALA A 12 47.37 2.07 -16.09
N VAL A 13 48.32 1.90 -17.01
CA VAL A 13 48.61 0.60 -17.65
C VAL A 13 49.41 -0.33 -16.73
N ILE A 14 50.29 0.21 -15.87
CA ILE A 14 51.08 -0.59 -14.92
C ILE A 14 50.24 -1.09 -13.73
N ILE A 15 49.26 -0.29 -13.26
CA ILE A 15 48.36 -0.71 -12.17
C ILE A 15 47.39 -1.82 -12.63
N ASN A 16 46.97 -1.81 -13.90
CA ASN A 16 46.06 -2.82 -14.44
C ASN A 16 46.75 -4.17 -14.73
N GLN A 17 48.06 -4.18 -15.03
CA GLN A 17 48.82 -5.43 -15.19
C GLN A 17 49.22 -6.08 -13.84
N LEU A 18 49.37 -5.30 -12.76
CA LEU A 18 49.70 -5.85 -11.44
C LEU A 18 48.49 -6.48 -10.73
N PHE A 19 47.25 -6.10 -11.06
CA PHE A 19 46.05 -6.74 -10.52
C PHE A 19 45.74 -8.10 -11.15
N ALA A 20 46.10 -8.29 -12.43
CA ALA A 20 45.89 -9.55 -13.16
C ALA A 20 46.80 -10.71 -12.69
N SER A 21 47.96 -10.42 -12.07
CA SER A 21 48.84 -11.45 -11.50
C SER A 21 48.55 -11.81 -10.03
N PHE A 22 47.68 -11.06 -9.33
CA PHE A 22 47.33 -11.36 -7.94
C PHE A 22 46.12 -12.31 -7.82
N VAL A 23 45.23 -12.34 -8.82
CA VAL A 23 44.05 -13.22 -8.82
C VAL A 23 44.39 -14.67 -9.24
N HIS A 24 45.54 -14.90 -9.88
CA HIS A 24 45.93 -16.23 -10.37
C HIS A 24 46.70 -17.11 -9.36
N ARG A 25 46.91 -16.67 -8.10
CA ARG A 25 47.67 -17.41 -7.06
C ARG A 25 46.90 -17.81 -5.79
N ALA A 26 45.57 -17.67 -5.74
CA ALA A 26 44.80 -17.92 -4.52
C ALA A 26 43.60 -18.88 -4.66
N ILE A 27 43.62 -19.83 -5.60
CA ILE A 27 42.64 -20.92 -5.63
C ILE A 27 43.35 -22.25 -5.87
N GLY A 28 43.69 -22.91 -4.76
CA GLY A 28 44.19 -24.27 -4.76
C GLY A 28 43.80 -24.92 -3.44
N ARG A 29 42.67 -25.62 -3.42
CA ARG A 29 42.45 -26.88 -2.67
C ARG A 29 41.07 -27.46 -2.98
N SER A 30 41.14 -28.72 -3.42
CA SER A 30 40.15 -29.73 -3.80
C SER A 30 39.08 -30.07 -2.77
N TRP A 31 37.84 -30.35 -3.19
CA TRP A 31 36.87 -31.30 -2.58
C TRP A 31 35.90 -31.85 -3.67
N PRO A 32 35.24 -33.02 -3.48
CA PRO A 32 35.17 -34.11 -4.48
C PRO A 32 33.91 -34.17 -5.38
N ARG A 33 34.07 -34.95 -6.47
CA ARG A 33 33.06 -35.35 -7.47
C ARG A 33 31.83 -36.05 -6.86
N LEU A 34 30.66 -35.66 -7.32
CA LEU A 34 29.51 -36.56 -7.48
C LEU A 34 29.15 -36.59 -8.98
N GLU A 35 29.31 -37.76 -9.59
CA GLU A 35 28.84 -38.07 -10.94
C GLU A 35 27.36 -38.46 -10.86
N VAL A 36 26.51 -37.79 -11.65
CA VAL A 36 25.23 -38.34 -12.07
C VAL A 36 25.16 -38.20 -13.59
N THR A 37 25.23 -39.35 -14.24
CA THR A 37 25.13 -39.58 -15.68
C THR A 37 23.69 -39.40 -16.15
N LEU A 38 23.48 -38.62 -17.22
CA LEU A 38 22.26 -38.69 -18.04
C LEU A 38 22.66 -38.85 -19.51
N GLU A 39 22.34 -40.03 -20.05
CA GLU A 39 22.49 -40.41 -21.45
C GLU A 39 21.35 -39.81 -22.32
N PRO A 40 21.61 -39.43 -23.59
CA PRO A 40 20.60 -38.81 -24.45
C PRO A 40 19.86 -39.84 -25.34
N GLN A 41 18.53 -39.85 -25.28
CA GLN A 41 17.70 -40.56 -26.28
C GLN A 41 17.31 -39.67 -27.48
N LYS A 42 17.72 -40.12 -28.66
CA LYS A 42 17.26 -39.69 -29.99
C LYS A 42 15.85 -40.21 -30.31
N ARG A 43 15.01 -39.38 -30.94
CA ARG A 43 14.06 -39.71 -32.06
C ARG A 43 13.41 -38.38 -32.54
N ARG A 44 13.77 -37.79 -33.69
CA ARG A 44 13.46 -38.04 -35.14
C ARG A 44 12.08 -37.55 -35.61
N ASN A 45 12.08 -36.50 -36.46
CA ASN A 45 11.29 -36.21 -37.69
C ASN A 45 11.14 -34.68 -37.81
N ARG A 46 11.81 -33.92 -38.70
CA ARG A 46 12.00 -33.90 -40.17
C ARG A 46 10.79 -33.33 -40.94
N PHE A 47 11.10 -32.33 -41.80
CA PHE A 47 10.30 -31.57 -42.80
C PHE A 47 9.63 -30.30 -42.28
N VAL A 48 9.83 -29.07 -42.81
CA VAL A 48 10.22 -28.62 -44.17
C VAL A 48 11.11 -27.37 -44.09
N GLU A 49 12.24 -27.37 -44.82
CA GLU A 49 12.95 -26.16 -45.27
C GLU A 49 12.28 -25.67 -46.56
N ASP A 50 11.93 -24.37 -46.62
CA ASP A 50 12.17 -23.53 -47.80
C ASP A 50 11.71 -22.09 -47.55
N ARG A 51 12.69 -21.18 -47.41
CA ARG A 51 12.80 -19.89 -48.11
C ARG A 51 13.88 -19.03 -47.46
N VAL A 52 15.09 -19.16 -48.00
CA VAL A 52 16.12 -18.11 -47.95
C VAL A 52 15.76 -17.06 -49.01
N SER A 53 15.48 -15.83 -48.58
CA SER A 53 15.99 -14.58 -49.18
C SER A 53 15.14 -13.38 -48.73
N GLY A 54 15.68 -12.61 -47.79
CA GLY A 54 15.03 -11.41 -47.30
C GLY A 54 15.89 -10.68 -46.28
N ARG A 55 17.13 -10.33 -46.62
CA ARG A 55 17.87 -9.34 -45.83
C ARG A 55 17.14 -8.00 -45.93
N ARG A 56 16.62 -7.51 -44.79
CA ARG A 56 16.49 -6.07 -44.53
C ARG A 56 16.82 -5.74 -43.07
N ALA A 57 17.73 -4.78 -42.95
CA ALA A 57 17.85 -3.73 -41.93
C ALA A 57 18.05 -4.10 -40.44
N SER A 58 19.31 -3.95 -40.02
CA SER A 58 19.79 -3.47 -38.71
C SER A 58 19.46 -4.27 -37.44
N ASP A 59 20.25 -5.33 -37.20
CA ASP A 59 20.62 -5.71 -35.83
C ASP A 59 21.70 -4.72 -35.34
N ARG A 60 21.27 -3.56 -34.84
CA ARG A 60 22.06 -2.75 -33.91
C ARG A 60 21.54 -3.02 -32.51
N PRO A 61 22.41 -3.21 -31.50
CA PRO A 61 21.97 -3.16 -30.11
C PRO A 61 21.28 -1.80 -29.88
N LEU A 62 20.08 -1.85 -29.30
CA LEU A 62 19.28 -0.65 -28.99
C LEU A 62 20.10 0.27 -28.08
N ASN A 63 20.24 1.54 -28.47
CA ASN A 63 20.83 2.54 -27.59
C ASN A 63 19.80 2.97 -26.52
N ASP A 64 20.25 3.64 -25.46
CA ASP A 64 19.40 4.05 -24.33
C ASP A 64 18.22 4.96 -24.74
N GLU A 65 18.35 5.73 -25.82
CA GLU A 65 17.27 6.54 -26.40
C GLU A 65 16.18 5.67 -27.03
N ASP A 66 16.56 4.62 -27.76
CA ASP A 66 15.61 3.69 -28.38
C ASP A 66 14.88 2.84 -27.33
N TYR A 67 15.55 2.50 -26.22
CA TYR A 67 14.94 1.83 -25.06
C TYR A 67 13.92 2.74 -24.35
N LYS A 68 14.26 4.02 -24.14
CA LYS A 68 13.33 5.02 -23.58
C LYS A 68 12.10 5.21 -24.45
N ARG A 69 12.27 5.33 -25.77
CA ARG A 69 11.14 5.48 -26.73
C ARG A 69 10.25 4.25 -26.80
N GLN A 70 10.80 3.04 -26.77
CA GLN A 70 10.00 1.81 -26.73
C GLN A 70 9.21 1.69 -25.43
N ARG A 71 9.79 2.09 -24.29
CA ARG A 71 9.12 2.12 -22.99
C ARG A 71 8.00 3.18 -22.96
N GLU A 72 8.24 4.38 -23.48
CA GLU A 72 7.21 5.42 -23.62
C GLU A 72 6.07 5.00 -24.56
N ALA A 73 6.39 4.33 -25.67
CA ALA A 73 5.38 3.79 -26.59
C ALA A 73 4.58 2.63 -25.99
N GLY A 74 5.18 1.82 -25.12
CA GLY A 74 4.49 0.78 -24.34
C GLY A 74 3.58 1.39 -23.27
N LEU A 75 4.04 2.43 -22.58
CA LEU A 75 3.27 3.20 -21.60
C LEU A 75 2.07 3.91 -22.24
N ARG A 76 2.24 4.46 -23.44
CA ARG A 76 1.15 5.10 -24.20
C ARG A 76 0.10 4.09 -24.66
N ARG A 77 0.50 2.89 -25.08
CA ARG A 77 -0.45 1.80 -25.39
C ARG A 77 -1.23 1.31 -24.16
N ALA A 78 -0.56 1.20 -23.01
CA ALA A 78 -1.23 0.85 -21.75
C ALA A 78 -2.21 1.94 -21.28
N PHE A 79 -1.92 3.21 -21.60
CA PHE A 79 -2.79 4.34 -21.34
C PHE A 79 -4.01 4.38 -22.27
N ASP A 80 -3.82 4.19 -23.58
CA ASP A 80 -4.92 4.19 -24.55
C ASP A 80 -5.93 3.07 -24.26
N ALA A 81 -5.46 1.91 -23.78
CA ALA A 81 -6.32 0.83 -23.30
C ALA A 81 -7.18 1.26 -22.09
N ALA A 82 -6.57 1.92 -21.10
CA ALA A 82 -7.26 2.36 -19.89
C ALA A 82 -8.25 3.53 -20.13
N VAL A 83 -7.99 4.37 -21.13
CA VAL A 83 -8.84 5.53 -21.45
C VAL A 83 -10.00 5.17 -22.40
N SER A 84 -9.83 4.14 -23.24
CA SER A 84 -10.90 3.72 -24.16
C SER A 84 -12.09 3.03 -23.48
N GLU A 85 -11.89 2.46 -22.29
CA GLU A 85 -12.92 1.72 -21.55
C GLU A 85 -13.83 2.62 -20.69
N SER A 86 -13.43 3.86 -20.35
CA SER A 86 -14.18 4.72 -19.42
C SER A 86 -15.07 5.79 -20.06
N SER A 87 -15.17 5.86 -21.39
CA SER A 87 -15.92 6.93 -22.06
C SER A 87 -17.28 6.47 -22.60
N SER A 88 -18.32 6.48 -21.76
CA SER A 88 -19.70 6.68 -22.22
C SER A 88 -20.62 7.36 -21.18
N ARG A 89 -20.65 8.69 -21.25
CA ARG A 89 -21.75 9.68 -21.05
C ARG A 89 -22.75 9.54 -19.86
N ILE A 90 -23.01 10.67 -19.16
CA ILE A 90 -24.33 11.34 -18.96
C ILE A 90 -24.14 12.75 -18.27
N PRO A 91 -25.03 13.75 -18.49
CA PRO A 91 -24.79 15.19 -18.22
C PRO A 91 -25.36 15.75 -16.90
N LEU A 92 -24.77 16.86 -16.44
CA LEU A 92 -25.00 17.63 -15.20
C LEU A 92 -26.23 18.59 -15.20
N ALA A 93 -26.95 18.64 -14.08
CA ALA A 93 -27.81 19.73 -13.56
C ALA A 93 -28.31 19.33 -12.15
N SER A 94 -28.39 20.10 -11.04
CA SER A 94 -28.15 21.49 -10.66
C SER A 94 -28.08 21.54 -9.11
N ILE A 95 -27.37 22.51 -8.52
CA ILE A 95 -27.11 22.68 -7.06
C ILE A 95 -28.01 23.75 -6.41
N SER A 96 -28.48 23.54 -5.17
CA SER A 96 -28.61 24.52 -4.05
C SER A 96 -29.46 23.90 -2.91
N LYS A 97 -29.35 24.19 -1.60
CA LYS A 97 -28.59 25.13 -0.74
C LYS A 97 -28.82 24.73 0.74
N LEU A 98 -27.80 24.94 1.60
CA LEU A 98 -27.81 25.39 3.03
C LEU A 98 -28.65 24.60 4.08
N SER A 99 -28.34 24.52 5.36
CA SER A 99 -27.21 24.72 6.29
C SER A 99 -27.83 24.46 7.67
N ASP A 100 -27.17 23.77 8.61
CA ASP A 100 -27.22 24.15 10.03
C ASP A 100 -26.33 23.28 10.93
N THR A 101 -25.84 23.93 11.97
CA THR A 101 -24.73 23.57 12.86
C THR A 101 -25.07 22.48 13.86
N LYS A 102 -24.19 21.48 14.08
CA LYS A 102 -24.00 20.78 15.38
C LYS A 102 -22.75 19.88 15.43
N SER A 103 -21.93 20.14 16.45
CA SER A 103 -21.11 19.19 17.24
C SER A 103 -20.73 17.82 16.64
N ARG A 104 -19.42 17.61 16.40
CA ARG A 104 -18.70 16.30 16.29
C ARG A 104 -19.55 15.15 15.76
N GLU A 105 -19.98 15.22 14.51
CA GLU A 105 -20.41 14.01 13.81
C GLU A 105 -19.15 13.22 13.41
N HIS A 106 -19.03 12.04 14.01
CA HIS A 106 -18.12 11.03 13.51
C HIS A 106 -18.57 10.73 12.08
N VAL A 107 -17.65 10.75 11.12
CA VAL A 107 -17.93 10.22 9.78
C VAL A 107 -18.36 8.77 10.00
N LYS A 108 -19.67 8.52 9.93
CA LYS A 108 -20.23 7.16 10.04
C LYS A 108 -19.54 6.31 8.98
N ALA A 109 -18.95 5.19 9.40
CA ALA A 109 -18.52 4.22 8.43
C ALA A 109 -19.76 3.81 7.61
N THR A 110 -19.58 3.62 6.30
CA THR A 110 -20.68 3.12 5.48
C THR A 110 -20.90 1.66 5.84
N GLU A 111 -22.16 1.27 6.10
CA GLU A 111 -22.50 -0.13 6.29
C GLU A 111 -21.98 -0.98 5.12
N PRO A 112 -21.46 -2.20 5.40
CA PRO A 112 -20.94 -3.05 4.34
C PRO A 112 -22.06 -3.40 3.37
N THR A 113 -21.81 -3.18 2.08
CA THR A 113 -22.78 -3.39 1.01
C THR A 113 -23.22 -4.85 0.85
N TRP A 114 -22.46 -5.80 1.40
CA TRP A 114 -22.88 -7.18 1.63
C TRP A 114 -22.18 -7.78 2.86
N THR A 115 -22.75 -8.86 3.39
CA THR A 115 -22.18 -9.61 4.50
C THR A 115 -21.46 -10.87 4.03
N GLY A 116 -20.35 -11.22 4.69
CA GLY A 116 -19.61 -12.45 4.41
C GLY A 116 -18.71 -12.39 3.18
N TRP A 117 -18.29 -13.57 2.73
CA TRP A 117 -17.33 -13.74 1.63
C TRP A 117 -18.05 -13.85 0.30
N ARG A 118 -17.56 -13.10 -0.69
CA ARG A 118 -18.03 -13.11 -2.07
C ARG A 118 -16.89 -13.56 -2.98
N LYS A 119 -17.18 -14.52 -3.85
CA LYS A 119 -16.22 -15.00 -4.85
C LYS A 119 -16.05 -13.98 -5.95
N VAL A 120 -14.80 -13.78 -6.34
CA VAL A 120 -14.40 -12.90 -7.44
C VAL A 120 -13.32 -13.59 -8.25
N ARG A 121 -13.24 -13.25 -9.54
CA ARG A 121 -12.20 -13.74 -10.43
C ARG A 121 -11.20 -12.64 -10.70
N VAL A 122 -9.92 -13.00 -10.71
CA VAL A 122 -8.85 -12.11 -11.19
C VAL A 122 -8.91 -12.10 -12.71
N ASP A 123 -9.18 -10.97 -13.33
CA ASP A 123 -9.25 -10.90 -14.80
C ASP A 123 -8.07 -10.17 -15.44
N HIS A 124 -7.30 -9.43 -14.64
CA HIS A 124 -6.09 -8.79 -15.09
C HIS A 124 -5.07 -8.62 -13.96
N CYS A 125 -3.79 -8.84 -14.27
CA CYS A 125 -2.67 -8.58 -13.38
C CYS A 125 -1.67 -7.62 -14.05
N ARG A 126 -1.09 -6.70 -13.29
CA ARG A 126 -0.07 -5.76 -13.78
C ARG A 126 1.00 -5.51 -12.74
N ASP A 127 2.26 -5.64 -13.12
CA ASP A 127 3.37 -5.24 -12.26
C ASP A 127 3.53 -3.70 -12.33
N GLU A 128 3.36 -3.04 -11.20
CA GLU A 128 3.47 -1.56 -11.07
C GLU A 128 4.88 -1.12 -10.66
N SER A 129 5.61 -2.01 -9.98
CA SER A 129 7.03 -1.91 -9.63
C SER A 129 7.59 -3.33 -9.40
N PRO A 130 8.91 -3.53 -9.23
CA PRO A 130 9.49 -4.86 -9.01
C PRO A 130 8.92 -5.62 -7.80
N ASP A 131 8.36 -4.90 -6.82
CA ASP A 131 7.77 -5.46 -5.61
C ASP A 131 6.27 -5.21 -5.49
N CYS A 132 5.60 -4.58 -6.45
CA CYS A 132 4.16 -4.27 -6.37
C CYS A 132 3.40 -4.74 -7.60
N ARG A 133 2.32 -5.50 -7.39
CA ARG A 133 1.44 -6.02 -8.45
C ARG A 133 0.00 -5.62 -8.20
N SER A 134 -0.67 -5.11 -9.23
CA SER A 134 -2.10 -4.83 -9.27
C SER A 134 -2.88 -6.07 -9.72
N PHE A 135 -4.02 -6.31 -9.07
CA PHE A 135 -5.00 -7.34 -9.41
C PHE A 135 -6.36 -6.69 -9.64
N ARG A 136 -6.93 -6.92 -10.82
CA ARG A 136 -8.30 -6.52 -11.17
C ARG A 136 -9.23 -7.68 -10.86
N LEU A 137 -10.24 -7.40 -10.04
CA LEU A 137 -11.19 -8.36 -9.51
C LEU A 137 -12.55 -8.06 -10.12
N ILE A 138 -13.23 -9.09 -10.61
CA ILE A 138 -14.59 -8.99 -11.15
C ILE A 138 -15.50 -10.05 -10.51
N PRO A 139 -16.81 -9.76 -10.36
CA PRO A 139 -17.74 -10.67 -9.73
C PRO A 139 -17.96 -11.92 -10.58
N VAL A 140 -18.01 -13.11 -9.94
CA VAL A 140 -18.32 -14.37 -10.64
C VAL A 140 -19.81 -14.65 -10.75
N ASP A 141 -20.61 -14.04 -9.88
CA ASP A 141 -22.06 -14.22 -9.79
C ASP A 141 -22.86 -13.35 -10.77
N GLY A 142 -22.17 -12.54 -11.59
CA GLY A 142 -22.79 -11.64 -12.57
C GLY A 142 -23.46 -10.41 -11.97
N VAL A 143 -23.46 -10.24 -10.64
CA VAL A 143 -24.01 -9.05 -9.99
C VAL A 143 -22.92 -7.97 -9.97
N PRO A 144 -23.14 -6.75 -10.48
CA PRO A 144 -22.13 -5.69 -10.45
C PRO A 144 -21.63 -5.38 -9.03
N PHE A 145 -20.43 -4.83 -8.91
CA PHE A 145 -19.99 -4.28 -7.64
C PHE A 145 -20.78 -3.02 -7.30
N PRO A 146 -21.12 -2.81 -6.01
CA PRO A 146 -21.60 -1.52 -5.56
C PRO A 146 -20.49 -0.48 -5.64
N HIS A 147 -20.87 0.80 -5.60
CA HIS A 147 -19.89 1.87 -5.44
C HIS A 147 -19.21 1.78 -4.07
N PHE A 148 -17.98 2.27 -4.00
CA PHE A 148 -17.19 2.42 -2.78
C PHE A 148 -16.71 3.87 -2.66
N ARG A 149 -16.38 4.32 -1.45
CA ARG A 149 -15.72 5.61 -1.25
C ARG A 149 -14.22 5.47 -1.45
N ALA A 150 -13.61 6.37 -2.23
CA ALA A 150 -12.18 6.33 -2.45
C ALA A 150 -11.39 6.41 -1.13
N GLY A 151 -10.50 5.43 -0.96
CA GLY A 151 -9.73 5.20 0.27
C GLY A 151 -10.22 4.03 1.12
N GLN A 152 -11.41 3.48 0.85
CA GLN A 152 -11.85 2.23 1.46
C GLN A 152 -10.99 1.03 1.05
N SER A 153 -11.06 -0.02 1.87
CA SER A 153 -10.35 -1.28 1.67
C SER A 153 -11.29 -2.47 1.64
N ILE A 154 -10.86 -3.54 0.98
CA ILE A 154 -11.56 -4.84 1.00
C ILE A 154 -10.71 -5.86 1.74
N LEU A 155 -11.36 -6.78 2.47
CA LEU A 155 -10.68 -7.96 3.02
C LEU A 155 -10.59 -9.00 1.91
N VAL A 156 -9.37 -9.39 1.54
CA VAL A 156 -9.10 -10.42 0.53
C VAL A 156 -8.71 -11.71 1.23
N GLY A 157 -9.32 -12.82 0.82
CA GLY A 157 -9.10 -14.16 1.35
C GLY A 157 -8.71 -15.13 0.25
N VAL A 158 -7.66 -15.90 0.49
CA VAL A 158 -7.21 -16.97 -0.40
C VAL A 158 -6.97 -18.23 0.42
N SER A 159 -7.43 -19.37 -0.06
CA SER A 159 -7.13 -20.66 0.54
C SER A 159 -5.67 -21.02 0.30
N HIS A 160 -4.92 -21.26 1.37
CA HIS A 160 -3.52 -21.69 1.26
C HIS A 160 -3.46 -23.08 0.60
N PRO A 161 -2.66 -23.28 -0.45
CA PRO A 161 -2.62 -24.53 -1.21
C PRO A 161 -2.24 -25.74 -0.36
N GLU A 162 -1.31 -25.58 0.58
CA GLU A 162 -0.78 -26.70 1.37
C GLU A 162 -1.63 -27.03 2.60
N THR A 163 -2.30 -26.04 3.18
CA THR A 163 -3.00 -26.21 4.47
C THR A 163 -4.51 -26.17 4.33
N GLY A 164 -5.03 -25.71 3.19
CA GLY A 164 -6.46 -25.45 2.97
C GLY A 164 -7.04 -24.30 3.81
N LYS A 165 -6.26 -23.70 4.71
CA LYS A 165 -6.73 -22.60 5.58
C LYS A 165 -6.81 -21.30 4.78
N ARG A 166 -7.85 -20.50 5.02
CA ARG A 166 -7.99 -19.17 4.42
C ARG A 166 -7.00 -18.21 5.08
N VAL A 167 -6.11 -17.63 4.27
CA VAL A 167 -5.26 -16.50 4.67
C VAL A 167 -5.95 -15.23 4.17
N SER A 168 -6.13 -14.24 5.06
CA SER A 168 -6.80 -13.00 4.68
C SER A 168 -6.04 -11.73 5.07
N ARG A 169 -6.09 -10.68 4.24
CA ARG A 169 -5.55 -9.33 4.54
C ARG A 169 -6.39 -8.25 3.87
N CYS A 170 -6.43 -7.07 4.49
CA CYS A 170 -7.03 -5.90 3.87
C CYS A 170 -6.10 -5.26 2.85
N TYR A 171 -6.68 -4.81 1.75
CA TYR A 171 -6.00 -3.97 0.76
C TYR A 171 -6.90 -2.80 0.39
N SER A 172 -6.37 -1.59 0.44
CA SER A 172 -7.08 -0.40 -0.07
C SER A 172 -7.39 -0.60 -1.56
N LEU A 173 -8.58 -0.19 -1.96
CA LEU A 173 -8.95 -0.13 -3.36
C LEU A 173 -8.11 0.97 -4.02
N SER A 174 -7.40 0.61 -5.09
CA SER A 174 -6.50 1.49 -5.83
C SER A 174 -7.06 1.95 -7.17
N GLY A 175 -8.31 1.56 -7.49
CA GLY A 175 -9.05 1.98 -8.68
C GLY A 175 -9.85 3.26 -8.45
N GLY A 176 -10.44 3.79 -9.53
CA GLY A 176 -11.42 4.87 -9.44
C GLY A 176 -12.79 4.35 -9.00
N PRO A 177 -13.64 5.21 -8.43
CA PRO A 177 -15.04 4.85 -8.19
C PRO A 177 -15.75 4.61 -9.53
N GLY A 178 -16.84 3.83 -9.51
CA GLY A 178 -17.68 3.61 -10.71
C GLY A 178 -17.15 2.60 -11.73
N GLU A 179 -15.92 2.13 -11.59
CA GLU A 179 -15.38 1.03 -12.39
C GLU A 179 -16.19 -0.27 -12.17
N SER A 180 -16.38 -1.06 -13.22
CA SER A 180 -17.08 -2.35 -13.14
C SER A 180 -16.28 -3.45 -12.42
N TYR A 181 -15.10 -3.10 -11.92
CA TYR A 181 -14.15 -3.97 -11.27
C TYR A 181 -13.57 -3.28 -10.03
N TYR A 182 -13.09 -4.09 -9.09
CA TYR A 182 -12.25 -3.59 -8.01
C TYR A 182 -10.78 -3.83 -8.35
N ARG A 183 -9.91 -2.86 -8.03
CA ARG A 183 -8.46 -3.01 -8.16
C ARG A 183 -7.82 -2.94 -6.79
N ILE A 184 -7.01 -3.94 -6.46
CA ILE A 184 -6.06 -3.89 -5.34
C ILE A 184 -4.65 -3.86 -5.89
N THR A 185 -3.72 -3.25 -5.16
CA THR A 185 -2.29 -3.28 -5.50
C THR A 185 -1.50 -3.72 -4.29
N VAL A 186 -0.78 -4.82 -4.45
CA VAL A 186 -0.18 -5.56 -3.36
C VAL A 186 1.32 -5.46 -3.46
N LYS A 187 1.93 -4.90 -2.42
CA LYS A 187 3.38 -4.97 -2.22
C LYS A 187 3.76 -6.34 -1.66
N ARG A 188 4.77 -6.96 -2.26
CA ARG A 188 5.39 -8.18 -1.76
C ARG A 188 6.18 -7.87 -0.49
N VAL A 189 5.75 -8.47 0.63
CA VAL A 189 6.46 -8.40 1.91
C VAL A 189 7.22 -9.70 2.12
N PRO A 190 8.54 -9.70 2.33
CA PRO A 190 9.29 -10.92 2.63
C PRO A 190 8.68 -11.69 3.80
N GLY A 191 8.40 -12.97 3.62
CA GLY A 191 7.74 -13.81 4.63
C GLY A 191 6.25 -13.52 4.87
N GLY A 192 5.64 -12.56 4.17
CA GLY A 192 4.21 -12.25 4.29
C GLY A 192 3.33 -13.36 3.70
N ALA A 193 2.40 -13.89 4.50
CA ALA A 193 1.56 -15.03 4.12
C ALA A 193 0.74 -14.78 2.84
N LEU A 194 -0.09 -13.73 2.81
CA LEU A 194 -0.96 -13.47 1.65
C LEU A 194 -0.24 -12.73 0.52
N SER A 195 0.68 -11.80 0.82
CA SER A 195 1.35 -11.01 -0.21
C SER A 195 2.21 -11.89 -1.14
N ASN A 196 2.90 -12.91 -0.60
CA ASN A 196 3.67 -13.82 -1.43
C ASN A 196 2.75 -14.78 -2.20
N LEU A 197 1.69 -15.28 -1.55
CA LEU A 197 0.71 -16.15 -2.22
C LEU A 197 0.06 -15.46 -3.43
N LEU A 198 -0.35 -14.20 -3.29
CA LEU A 198 -0.90 -13.41 -4.39
C LEU A 198 0.11 -13.21 -5.53
N HIS A 199 1.38 -12.97 -5.21
CA HIS A 199 2.43 -12.74 -6.22
C HIS A 199 2.84 -14.02 -6.95
N ASP A 200 2.98 -15.12 -6.22
CA ASP A 200 3.61 -16.35 -6.71
C ASP A 200 2.60 -17.34 -7.31
N GLN A 201 1.34 -17.31 -6.86
CA GLN A 201 0.39 -18.39 -7.16
C GLN A 201 -0.95 -17.93 -7.73
N ILE A 202 -1.34 -16.66 -7.53
CA ILE A 202 -2.58 -16.13 -8.09
C ILE A 202 -2.33 -15.53 -9.47
N HIS A 203 -3.05 -16.05 -10.45
CA HIS A 203 -2.95 -15.71 -11.85
C HIS A 203 -4.30 -15.22 -12.39
N VAL A 204 -4.27 -14.70 -13.62
CA VAL A 204 -5.49 -14.37 -14.34
C VAL A 204 -6.35 -15.63 -14.51
N ASN A 205 -7.65 -15.45 -14.27
CA ASN A 205 -8.73 -16.44 -14.20
C ASN A 205 -8.87 -17.21 -12.88
N ASP A 206 -7.97 -17.03 -11.92
CA ASP A 206 -8.15 -17.64 -10.60
C ASP A 206 -9.29 -16.97 -9.83
N GLU A 207 -10.01 -17.78 -9.03
CA GLU A 207 -11.03 -17.31 -8.11
C GLU A 207 -10.43 -17.08 -6.72
N ILE A 208 -10.74 -15.93 -6.13
CA ILE A 208 -10.45 -15.60 -4.74
C ILE A 208 -11.71 -15.10 -4.05
N GLU A 209 -11.66 -14.87 -2.75
CA GLU A 209 -12.80 -14.38 -1.98
C GLU A 209 -12.53 -12.98 -1.42
N ILE A 210 -13.55 -12.14 -1.38
CA ILE A 210 -13.47 -10.81 -0.77
C ILE A 210 -14.66 -10.54 0.16
N GLN A 211 -14.47 -9.66 1.13
CA GLN A 211 -15.57 -9.02 1.85
C GLN A 211 -15.81 -7.59 1.32
N ALA A 212 -16.98 -7.04 1.64
CA ALA A 212 -17.39 -5.71 1.20
C ALA A 212 -16.36 -4.62 1.54
N PRO A 213 -16.26 -3.55 0.71
CA PRO A 213 -15.46 -2.38 1.05
C PRO A 213 -15.86 -1.81 2.41
N ARG A 214 -14.86 -1.44 3.21
CA ARG A 214 -15.00 -0.83 4.53
C ARG A 214 -13.88 0.18 4.77
N GLY A 215 -14.09 1.06 5.73
CA GLY A 215 -13.11 2.03 6.21
C GLY A 215 -13.62 3.46 6.14
N ALA A 216 -13.13 4.28 7.08
CA ALA A 216 -13.45 5.70 7.20
C ALA A 216 -12.34 6.62 6.64
N PHE A 217 -11.28 6.03 6.05
CA PHE A 217 -10.18 6.80 5.47
C PHE A 217 -10.53 7.29 4.06
N HIS A 218 -11.31 8.35 3.99
CA HIS A 218 -11.69 9.01 2.74
C HIS A 218 -11.78 10.52 2.95
N ALA A 219 -11.74 11.29 1.86
CA ALA A 219 -11.93 12.73 1.93
C ALA A 219 -13.33 13.07 2.48
N SER A 220 -13.42 14.15 3.25
CA SER A 220 -14.63 14.65 3.88
C SER A 220 -15.49 15.41 2.87
N ASP A 221 -16.78 15.11 2.87
CA ASP A 221 -17.76 15.83 2.06
C ASP A 221 -17.91 17.30 2.51
N GLU A 222 -17.63 17.59 3.79
CA GLU A 222 -17.67 18.94 4.35
C GLU A 222 -16.54 19.82 3.83
N LEU A 223 -15.37 19.23 3.56
CA LEU A 223 -14.16 19.92 3.11
C LEU A 223 -13.98 19.85 1.59
N ARG A 224 -15.02 19.44 0.83
CA ARG A 224 -15.00 19.30 -0.65
C ARG A 224 -14.57 20.55 -1.41
N HIS A 225 -14.66 21.72 -0.80
CA HIS A 225 -14.25 23.01 -1.39
C HIS A 225 -12.84 23.44 -0.99
N GLU A 226 -12.27 22.81 0.04
CA GLU A 226 -10.90 23.07 0.49
C GLU A 226 -9.90 22.29 -0.38
N PRO A 227 -8.64 22.72 -0.50
CA PRO A 227 -7.61 21.94 -1.18
C PRO A 227 -7.48 20.52 -0.61
N LEU A 228 -7.35 19.53 -1.48
CA LEU A 228 -7.09 18.13 -1.12
C LEU A 228 -5.58 17.87 -1.16
N VAL A 229 -4.99 17.47 -0.03
CA VAL A 229 -3.56 17.20 0.09
C VAL A 229 -3.34 15.72 0.37
N LEU A 230 -2.89 14.99 -0.66
CA LEU A 230 -2.71 13.53 -0.65
C LEU A 230 -1.24 13.20 -0.42
N ILE A 231 -0.91 12.56 0.70
CA ILE A 231 0.48 12.35 1.13
C ILE A 231 0.75 10.84 1.25
N ALA A 232 1.53 10.31 0.32
CA ALA A 232 1.86 8.90 0.23
C ALA A 232 3.34 8.62 0.51
N ALA A 233 3.63 7.49 1.14
CA ALA A 233 4.95 6.86 1.11
C ALA A 233 4.87 5.41 0.63
N GLY A 234 5.60 5.07 -0.44
CA GLY A 234 5.62 3.75 -1.04
C GLY A 234 4.21 3.26 -1.42
N ILE A 235 3.84 2.05 -0.98
CA ILE A 235 2.52 1.46 -1.31
C ILE A 235 1.33 2.22 -0.73
N GLY A 236 1.55 3.15 0.22
CA GLY A 236 0.51 4.08 0.69
C GLY A 236 -0.08 4.97 -0.40
N ILE A 237 0.46 4.94 -1.62
CA ILE A 237 -0.13 5.57 -2.80
C ILE A 237 -1.49 4.98 -3.20
N THR A 238 -1.83 3.75 -2.79
CA THR A 238 -3.05 3.07 -3.25
C THR A 238 -4.36 3.81 -2.88
N PRO A 239 -4.64 4.17 -1.61
CA PRO A 239 -5.81 4.99 -1.29
C PRO A 239 -5.72 6.39 -1.91
N MET A 240 -4.53 6.99 -1.97
CA MET A 240 -4.34 8.32 -2.57
C MET A 240 -4.67 8.34 -4.06
N LEU A 241 -4.31 7.30 -4.80
CA LEU A 241 -4.64 7.17 -6.21
C LEU A 241 -6.16 7.06 -6.40
N SER A 242 -6.84 6.29 -5.55
CA SER A 242 -8.30 6.19 -5.60
C SER A 242 -8.96 7.55 -5.33
N MET A 243 -8.49 8.30 -4.33
CA MET A 243 -9.03 9.63 -3.99
C MET A 243 -8.76 10.65 -5.09
N PHE A 244 -7.59 10.58 -5.72
CA PHE A 244 -7.27 11.40 -6.88
C PHE A 244 -8.24 11.13 -8.04
N LEU A 245 -8.50 9.86 -8.36
CA LEU A 245 -9.42 9.47 -9.43
C LEU A 245 -10.87 9.90 -9.11
N GLU A 246 -11.34 9.69 -7.87
CA GLU A 246 -12.66 10.17 -7.43
C GLU A 246 -12.79 11.70 -7.53
N ASN A 247 -11.74 12.44 -7.17
CA ASN A 247 -11.74 13.90 -7.27
C ASN A 247 -11.84 14.37 -8.73
N LEU A 248 -11.13 13.72 -9.66
CA LEU A 248 -11.20 14.07 -11.09
C LEU A 248 -12.61 13.92 -11.65
N GLU A 249 -13.39 12.95 -11.14
CA GLU A 249 -14.75 12.70 -11.58
C GLU A 249 -15.76 13.64 -10.90
N ASN A 250 -15.68 13.79 -9.58
CA ASN A 250 -16.74 14.41 -8.78
C ASN A 250 -16.49 15.89 -8.45
N THR A 251 -15.24 16.29 -8.30
CA THR A 251 -14.84 17.66 -7.89
C THR A 251 -13.61 18.13 -8.66
N PRO A 252 -13.65 18.19 -10.01
CA PRO A 252 -12.47 18.46 -10.83
C PRO A 252 -11.84 19.83 -10.54
N ASP A 253 -12.62 20.82 -10.11
CA ASP A 253 -12.14 22.17 -9.78
C ASP A 253 -11.43 22.26 -8.41
N ARG A 254 -11.54 21.21 -7.58
CA ARG A 254 -10.85 21.15 -6.28
C ARG A 254 -9.35 21.05 -6.51
N ARG A 255 -8.57 21.96 -5.91
CA ARG A 255 -7.10 21.90 -5.94
C ARG A 255 -6.62 20.60 -5.30
N VAL A 256 -5.76 19.86 -6.00
CA VAL A 256 -5.16 18.62 -5.49
C VAL A 256 -3.64 18.73 -5.47
N GLU A 257 -3.05 18.49 -4.31
CA GLU A 257 -1.60 18.42 -4.12
C GLU A 257 -1.22 16.99 -3.73
N ILE A 258 -0.48 16.29 -4.59
CA ILE A 258 -0.02 14.92 -4.32
C ILE A 258 1.44 14.93 -3.94
N PHE A 259 1.77 14.53 -2.72
CA PHE A 259 3.12 14.35 -2.23
C PHE A 259 3.44 12.86 -2.17
N TYR A 260 4.48 12.43 -2.89
CA TYR A 260 4.83 11.02 -2.99
C TYR A 260 6.29 10.77 -2.61
N GLN A 261 6.49 10.18 -1.43
CA GLN A 261 7.78 9.73 -0.92
C GLN A 261 8.09 8.31 -1.39
N LEU A 262 9.22 8.17 -2.06
CA LEU A 262 9.74 6.91 -2.57
C LEU A 262 11.17 6.67 -2.09
N ARG A 263 11.62 5.42 -2.19
CA ARG A 263 13.02 5.06 -1.91
C ARG A 263 13.90 5.44 -3.09
N ALA A 264 13.57 4.92 -4.27
CA ALA A 264 14.29 5.10 -5.53
C ALA A 264 13.30 5.02 -6.71
N PRO A 265 13.67 5.49 -7.92
CA PRO A 265 12.78 5.50 -9.09
C PRO A 265 12.30 4.14 -9.59
N ASP A 266 13.04 3.06 -9.32
CA ASP A 266 12.68 1.70 -9.70
C ASP A 266 11.57 1.11 -8.81
N ASN A 267 11.44 1.56 -7.57
CA ASN A 267 10.40 1.18 -6.63
C ASN A 267 9.35 2.30 -6.51
N ALA A 268 8.63 2.54 -7.60
CA ALA A 268 7.74 3.69 -7.74
C ALA A 268 6.37 3.29 -8.35
N PRO A 269 5.55 2.48 -7.63
CA PRO A 269 4.26 2.05 -8.16
C PRO A 269 3.40 3.25 -8.53
N PHE A 270 2.75 3.18 -9.69
CA PHE A 270 1.91 4.23 -10.29
C PHE A 270 2.58 5.56 -10.63
N LEU A 271 3.88 5.77 -10.38
CA LEU A 271 4.51 7.07 -10.63
C LEU A 271 4.42 7.51 -12.09
N SER A 272 4.63 6.58 -13.03
CA SER A 272 4.51 6.88 -14.46
C SER A 272 3.07 7.21 -14.86
N LEU A 273 2.09 6.50 -14.28
CA LEU A 273 0.67 6.76 -14.51
C LEU A 273 0.25 8.12 -13.97
N LEU A 274 0.68 8.48 -12.76
CA LEU A 274 0.40 9.78 -12.16
C LEU A 274 0.98 10.92 -12.98
N ARG A 275 2.24 10.81 -13.42
CA ARG A 275 2.87 11.82 -14.29
C ARG A 275 2.09 12.04 -15.58
N LEU A 276 1.82 10.98 -16.32
CA LEU A 276 1.07 11.06 -17.58
C LEU A 276 -0.33 11.63 -17.38
N SER A 277 -1.01 11.23 -16.30
CA SER A 277 -2.36 11.72 -15.99
C SER A 277 -2.36 13.21 -15.64
N ILE A 278 -1.40 13.64 -14.82
CA ILE A 278 -1.29 15.02 -14.36
C ILE A 278 -0.82 15.93 -15.49
N ASP A 279 0.17 15.53 -16.29
CA ASP A 279 0.62 16.30 -17.46
C ASP A 279 -0.56 16.60 -18.40
N LYS A 280 -1.44 15.62 -18.63
CA LYS A 280 -2.62 15.77 -19.49
C LYS A 280 -3.66 16.76 -18.96
N ILE A 281 -3.84 16.86 -17.65
CA ILE A 281 -4.85 17.73 -17.03
C ILE A 281 -4.29 19.05 -16.47
N SER A 282 -2.97 19.19 -16.40
CA SER A 282 -2.27 20.30 -15.73
C SER A 282 -2.65 21.69 -16.25
N SER A 283 -3.07 21.77 -17.52
CA SER A 283 -3.49 23.02 -18.15
C SER A 283 -4.95 23.41 -17.82
N SER A 284 -5.75 22.46 -17.33
CA SER A 284 -7.19 22.65 -17.09
C SER A 284 -7.58 22.53 -15.63
N LEU A 285 -6.86 21.72 -14.84
CA LEU A 285 -7.20 21.41 -13.44
C LEU A 285 -6.07 21.80 -12.49
N PRO A 286 -6.38 22.31 -11.28
CA PRO A 286 -5.40 22.73 -10.29
C PRO A 286 -4.75 21.55 -9.54
N THR A 287 -4.11 20.63 -10.28
CA THR A 287 -3.48 19.43 -9.73
C THR A 287 -1.96 19.48 -9.87
N ARG A 288 -1.23 19.13 -8.80
CA ARG A 288 0.23 19.06 -8.81
C ARG A 288 0.74 17.77 -8.16
N LEU A 289 1.89 17.31 -8.66
CA LEU A 289 2.63 16.16 -8.13
C LEU A 289 4.00 16.61 -7.61
N HIS A 290 4.34 16.14 -6.43
CA HIS A 290 5.59 16.40 -5.76
C HIS A 290 6.26 15.08 -5.37
N VAL A 291 7.34 14.73 -6.05
CA VAL A 291 8.01 13.43 -5.90
C VAL A 291 9.31 13.58 -5.11
N PHE A 292 9.50 12.73 -4.11
CA PHE A 292 10.68 12.72 -3.25
C PHE A 292 11.35 11.35 -3.26
N PHE A 293 12.66 11.30 -3.49
CA PHE A 293 13.45 10.07 -3.44
C PHE A 293 14.46 10.15 -2.28
N SER A 294 14.30 9.27 -1.28
CA SER A 294 15.19 9.27 -0.12
C SER A 294 16.57 8.66 -0.40
N LYS A 295 16.68 7.78 -1.41
CA LYS A 295 17.92 7.12 -1.83
C LYS A 295 17.96 6.94 -3.36
N PRO A 296 18.05 8.02 -4.16
CA PRO A 296 18.07 7.93 -5.62
C PRO A 296 19.41 7.44 -6.19
N ALA A 297 20.40 7.12 -5.34
CA ALA A 297 21.75 6.75 -5.77
C ALA A 297 21.73 5.64 -6.83
N GLY A 298 22.38 5.89 -7.97
CA GLY A 298 22.40 5.00 -9.12
C GLY A 298 21.29 5.25 -10.15
N PHE A 299 20.42 6.23 -9.94
CA PHE A 299 19.37 6.63 -10.87
C PHE A 299 19.42 8.13 -11.15
N ASP A 300 19.24 8.49 -12.42
CA ASP A 300 18.90 9.87 -12.77
C ASP A 300 17.45 10.13 -12.36
N ILE A 301 17.24 11.20 -11.60
CA ILE A 301 15.91 11.71 -11.27
C ILE A 301 15.61 12.95 -12.13
N TYR A 302 14.33 13.23 -12.36
CA TYR A 302 13.96 14.39 -13.15
C TYR A 302 14.23 15.68 -12.37
N SER A 303 14.43 16.81 -13.07
CA SER A 303 14.74 18.09 -12.43
C SER A 303 13.63 18.61 -11.51
N GLN A 304 12.38 18.20 -11.75
CA GLN A 304 11.24 18.49 -10.87
C GLN A 304 11.15 17.58 -9.63
N ASP A 305 11.88 16.48 -9.61
CA ASP A 305 11.92 15.56 -8.47
C ASP A 305 12.87 16.08 -7.40
N THR A 306 12.63 15.71 -6.15
CA THR A 306 13.47 16.14 -5.01
C THR A 306 14.23 14.95 -4.43
N SER A 307 15.55 15.08 -4.33
CA SER A 307 16.38 14.15 -3.55
C SER A 307 16.28 14.50 -2.07
N GLY A 308 15.88 13.54 -1.24
CA GLY A 308 15.71 13.72 0.21
C GLY A 308 14.42 13.12 0.74
N ARG A 309 14.16 13.41 2.02
CA ARG A 309 12.92 13.03 2.70
C ARG A 309 11.94 14.19 2.71
N LEU A 310 10.68 13.90 2.44
CA LEU A 310 9.55 14.82 2.59
C LEU A 310 9.42 15.24 4.06
N SER A 311 9.12 16.51 4.28
CA SER A 311 8.85 17.08 5.61
C SER A 311 7.54 17.87 5.59
N ALA A 312 6.91 18.02 6.77
CA ALA A 312 5.72 18.86 6.90
C ALA A 312 5.97 20.31 6.49
N ALA A 313 7.15 20.87 6.79
CA ALA A 313 7.51 22.22 6.38
C ALA A 313 7.51 22.37 4.84
N THR A 314 8.05 21.38 4.13
CA THR A 314 8.01 21.36 2.65
C THR A 314 6.58 21.25 2.11
N ILE A 315 5.71 20.49 2.78
CA ILE A 315 4.29 20.37 2.38
C ILE A 315 3.60 21.73 2.50
N LEU A 316 3.74 22.39 3.66
CA LEU A 316 3.11 23.69 3.92
C LEU A 316 3.61 24.79 2.98
N ASP A 317 4.92 24.80 2.71
CA ASP A 317 5.55 25.71 1.74
C ASP A 317 4.96 25.54 0.33
N ARG A 318 4.92 24.29 -0.19
CA ARG A 318 4.37 24.03 -1.53
C ARG A 318 2.85 24.23 -1.61
N CYS A 319 2.12 24.00 -0.52
CA CYS A 319 0.69 24.28 -0.44
C CYS A 319 0.41 25.80 -0.37
N GLY A 320 1.36 26.60 0.13
CA GLY A 320 1.19 28.03 0.36
C GLY A 320 0.42 28.35 1.65
N GLY A 321 0.44 27.44 2.64
CA GLY A 321 -0.23 27.62 3.92
C GLY A 321 -0.74 26.33 4.56
N THR A 322 -1.62 26.48 5.56
CA THR A 322 -2.21 25.39 6.38
C THR A 322 -3.62 24.99 5.94
N HIS A 323 -4.11 25.59 4.86
CA HIS A 323 -5.47 25.43 4.40
C HIS A 323 -5.60 24.24 3.44
N GLY A 324 -6.33 23.22 3.89
CA GLY A 324 -6.63 22.03 3.12
C GLY A 324 -7.10 20.90 4.02
N GLU A 325 -7.42 19.78 3.39
CA GLU A 325 -7.65 18.49 4.02
C GLU A 325 -6.46 17.59 3.70
N TYR A 326 -5.83 17.03 4.73
CA TYR A 326 -4.57 16.29 4.62
C TYR A 326 -4.81 14.80 4.89
N LEU A 327 -4.60 13.95 3.90
CA LEU A 327 -4.71 12.50 4.03
C LEU A 327 -3.33 11.86 3.86
N ILE A 328 -2.91 11.05 4.83
CA ILE A 328 -1.56 10.52 4.92
C ILE A 328 -1.60 8.99 4.98
N CYS A 329 -0.85 8.34 4.11
CA CYS A 329 -0.70 6.88 4.17
C CYS A 329 0.75 6.46 3.88
N GLY A 330 1.31 5.63 4.76
CA GLY A 330 2.70 5.19 4.65
C GLY A 330 3.19 4.42 5.89
N PRO A 331 4.51 4.22 6.02
CA PRO A 331 5.09 3.66 7.24
C PRO A 331 4.78 4.51 8.48
N ALA A 332 4.65 3.87 9.64
CA ALA A 332 4.26 4.53 10.90
C ALA A 332 5.11 5.77 11.23
N GLU A 333 6.44 5.65 11.17
CA GLU A 333 7.35 6.78 11.44
C GLU A 333 7.15 7.95 10.47
N PHE A 334 6.86 7.66 9.20
CA PHE A 334 6.58 8.70 8.20
C PHE A 334 5.27 9.41 8.52
N MET A 335 4.21 8.66 8.82
CA MET A 335 2.91 9.25 9.12
C MET A 335 2.96 10.09 10.39
N SER A 336 3.56 9.59 11.47
CA SER A 336 3.71 10.35 12.72
C SER A 336 4.50 11.63 12.49
N ALA A 337 5.66 11.57 11.83
CA ALA A 337 6.49 12.75 11.58
C ALA A 337 5.78 13.83 10.74
N ILE A 338 5.03 13.42 9.71
CA ILE A 338 4.26 14.37 8.89
C ILE A 338 3.07 14.93 9.67
N ALA A 339 2.29 14.09 10.34
CA ALA A 339 1.10 14.54 11.09
C ALA A 339 1.48 15.50 12.23
N GLU A 340 2.47 15.15 13.04
CA GLU A 340 2.99 16.01 14.11
C GLU A 340 3.52 17.34 13.55
N GLY A 341 4.29 17.27 12.47
CA GLY A 341 4.84 18.46 11.82
C GLY A 341 3.77 19.37 11.22
N LEU A 342 2.70 18.83 10.65
CA LEU A 342 1.58 19.63 10.11
C LEU A 342 0.83 20.34 11.23
N VAL A 343 0.52 19.63 12.33
CA VAL A 343 -0.15 20.22 13.49
C VAL A 343 0.74 21.28 14.15
N ALA A 344 2.03 21.00 14.33
CA ALA A 344 2.99 21.98 14.85
C ALA A 344 3.13 23.20 13.91
N GLY A 345 2.96 22.99 12.60
CA GLY A 345 2.93 24.05 11.59
C GLY A 345 1.60 24.81 11.50
N GLY A 346 0.61 24.49 12.34
CA GLY A 346 -0.64 25.23 12.45
C GLY A 346 -1.83 24.64 11.66
N VAL A 347 -1.71 23.44 11.12
CA VAL A 347 -2.87 22.74 10.54
C VAL A 347 -3.79 22.25 11.68
N PRO A 348 -5.10 22.53 11.63
CA PRO A 348 -6.04 21.98 12.60
C PRO A 348 -6.01 20.44 12.61
N GLY A 349 -5.84 19.83 13.78
CA GLY A 349 -5.70 18.37 13.89
C GLY A 349 -6.90 17.57 13.33
N ASN A 350 -8.09 18.17 13.32
CA ASN A 350 -9.29 17.56 12.71
C ASN A 350 -9.31 17.60 11.17
N ARG A 351 -8.28 18.17 10.53
CA ARG A 351 -8.06 18.16 9.07
C ARG A 351 -6.89 17.27 8.65
N VAL A 352 -6.29 16.54 9.60
CA VAL A 352 -5.16 15.63 9.37
C VAL A 352 -5.62 14.20 9.63
N HIS A 353 -5.76 13.43 8.56
CA HIS A 353 -6.24 12.05 8.57
C HIS A 353 -5.12 11.11 8.13
N TYR A 354 -5.05 9.92 8.72
CA TYR A 354 -4.04 8.94 8.35
C TYR A 354 -4.56 7.50 8.47
N GLU A 355 -4.01 6.59 7.65
CA GLU A 355 -4.32 5.16 7.71
C GLU A 355 -3.03 4.33 7.74
N SER A 356 -2.96 3.41 8.71
CA SER A 356 -1.84 2.46 8.88
C SER A 356 -2.16 1.11 8.25
N PHE A 357 -1.20 0.55 7.50
CA PHE A 357 -1.24 -0.82 6.98
C PHE A 357 -0.72 -1.88 7.97
N GLY A 358 -0.93 -1.67 9.28
CA GLY A 358 -0.65 -2.66 10.32
C GLY A 358 0.71 -2.57 11.01
N GLY A 359 1.42 -1.44 10.88
CA GLY A 359 2.51 -1.10 11.79
C GLY A 359 1.96 -0.46 13.07
N LYS A 360 2.65 -0.64 14.21
CA LYS A 360 2.37 0.10 15.45
C LYS A 360 2.51 1.59 15.19
N ALA A 361 1.45 2.27 14.77
CA ALA A 361 1.40 3.71 14.74
C ALA A 361 1.24 4.16 16.20
N LYS A 362 2.26 4.83 16.74
CA LYS A 362 2.05 5.64 17.94
C LYS A 362 1.19 6.82 17.48
N GLY A 363 -0.13 6.72 17.68
CA GLY A 363 -1.05 7.77 17.33
C GLY A 363 -0.67 9.06 18.06
N VAL A 364 -0.66 10.16 17.31
CA VAL A 364 -0.52 11.51 17.85
C VAL A 364 -1.80 11.79 18.64
N GLY A 365 -1.68 11.67 19.97
CA GLY A 365 -2.80 11.60 20.91
C GLY A 365 -2.39 10.94 22.23
N ALA A 366 -1.35 10.11 22.20
CA ALA A 366 -0.62 9.70 23.40
C ALA A 366 0.67 10.53 23.50
N VAL A 367 0.61 11.64 24.24
CA VAL A 367 1.82 12.30 24.74
C VAL A 367 2.50 11.30 25.68
N ALA A 368 3.50 10.58 25.18
CA ALA A 368 4.45 9.91 26.05
C ALA A 368 5.39 10.97 26.60
N VAL A 369 5.17 11.36 27.86
CA VAL A 369 6.18 12.06 28.65
C VAL A 369 7.43 11.16 28.68
N PRO A 370 8.63 11.66 28.36
CA PRO A 370 9.86 10.87 28.46
C PRO A 370 10.04 10.34 29.88
N ALA A 371 10.24 9.03 30.00
CA ALA A 371 10.61 8.39 31.26
C ALA A 371 12.08 8.69 31.56
N ASP A 372 12.36 9.84 32.17
CA ASP A 372 13.61 10.15 32.85
C ASP A 372 13.31 11.04 34.07
N ASP A 373 12.61 10.46 35.05
CA ASP A 373 12.57 10.96 36.42
C ASP A 373 12.85 9.78 37.37
N PRO A 374 13.95 9.79 38.16
CA PRO A 374 14.27 8.73 39.12
C PRO A 374 13.29 8.59 40.30
N SER A 375 12.16 9.31 40.29
CA SER A 375 11.20 9.35 41.40
C SER A 375 9.82 8.78 41.06
N VAL A 376 9.74 7.52 40.63
CA VAL A 376 8.48 6.74 40.64
C VAL A 376 8.71 5.32 41.18
N MET A 377 8.94 5.24 42.49
CA MET A 377 8.67 4.05 43.30
C MET A 377 7.34 4.23 44.03
N ALA A 378 6.23 4.30 43.29
CA ALA A 378 4.88 4.40 43.85
C ALA A 378 4.02 3.19 43.46
N LEU A 379 3.97 2.22 44.40
CA LEU A 379 2.84 1.36 44.75
C LEU A 379 1.91 0.89 43.60
N GLN A 380 2.17 -0.31 43.08
CA GLN A 380 1.23 -1.04 42.23
C GLN A 380 0.04 -1.52 43.07
N ALA A 381 -1.16 -0.96 42.81
CA ALA A 381 -2.42 -1.55 43.24
C ALA A 381 -2.63 -2.91 42.54
N PRO A 382 -3.35 -3.88 43.15
CA PRO A 382 -3.59 -5.18 42.54
C PRO A 382 -4.32 -5.02 41.21
N GLN A 383 -3.65 -5.40 40.13
CA GLN A 383 -4.23 -5.35 38.79
C GLN A 383 -5.12 -6.56 38.56
N GLN A 384 -6.38 -6.28 38.25
CA GLN A 384 -7.38 -7.30 38.01
C GLN A 384 -7.06 -8.04 36.71
N THR A 385 -6.85 -9.35 36.82
CA THR A 385 -6.68 -10.27 35.69
C THR A 385 -8.05 -10.78 35.26
N PHE A 386 -8.25 -10.88 33.95
CA PHE A 386 -9.47 -11.43 33.33
C PHE A 386 -9.10 -12.61 32.45
N LYS A 387 -9.94 -13.65 32.49
CA LYS A 387 -9.78 -14.81 31.64
C LYS A 387 -10.43 -14.56 30.28
N VAL A 388 -9.69 -14.76 29.20
CA VAL A 388 -10.17 -14.61 27.82
C VAL A 388 -10.19 -15.98 27.14
N ARG A 389 -11.38 -16.48 26.83
CA ARG A 389 -11.60 -17.76 26.13
C ARG A 389 -11.93 -17.55 24.67
N PHE A 390 -11.17 -18.20 23.79
CA PHE A 390 -11.40 -18.26 22.35
C PHE A 390 -12.09 -19.58 22.00
N GLU A 391 -13.42 -19.55 21.88
CA GLU A 391 -14.28 -20.74 21.81
C GLU A 391 -14.01 -21.60 20.57
N SER A 392 -13.65 -21.01 19.42
CA SER A 392 -13.44 -21.77 18.18
C SER A 392 -12.13 -22.57 18.18
N SER A 393 -11.17 -22.16 19.01
CA SER A 393 -9.85 -22.79 19.12
C SER A 393 -9.65 -23.59 20.42
N ASP A 394 -10.62 -23.54 21.32
CA ASP A 394 -10.58 -24.09 22.68
C ASP A 394 -9.31 -23.70 23.45
N ARG A 395 -8.95 -22.42 23.35
CA ARG A 395 -7.79 -21.85 24.06
C ARG A 395 -8.20 -20.73 25.00
N ASP A 396 -7.49 -20.66 26.11
CA ASP A 396 -7.66 -19.63 27.14
C ASP A 396 -6.34 -18.88 27.36
N VAL A 397 -6.45 -17.60 27.70
CA VAL A 397 -5.32 -16.76 28.12
C VAL A 397 -5.78 -15.79 29.19
N ASP A 398 -4.93 -15.54 30.17
CA ASP A 398 -5.16 -14.51 31.18
C ASP A 398 -4.62 -13.16 30.68
N SER A 399 -5.34 -12.08 30.96
CA SER A 399 -4.98 -10.73 30.51
C SER A 399 -3.71 -10.15 31.17
N ASN A 400 -3.01 -10.92 32.01
CA ASN A 400 -1.74 -10.61 32.71
C ASN A 400 -1.60 -9.17 33.23
N GLY A 401 -2.70 -8.56 33.67
CA GLY A 401 -2.72 -7.31 34.41
C GLY A 401 -2.43 -6.02 33.62
N HIS A 402 -2.11 -6.03 32.32
CA HIS A 402 -1.89 -4.78 31.56
C HIS A 402 -2.30 -4.83 30.09
N GLN A 403 -2.91 -3.72 29.64
CA GLN A 403 -2.87 -3.02 28.33
C GLN A 403 -2.97 -3.79 27.00
N ALA A 404 -2.88 -5.12 26.98
CA ALA A 404 -2.97 -5.90 25.76
C ALA A 404 -4.41 -5.89 25.22
N SER A 405 -4.51 -5.65 23.92
CA SER A 405 -5.75 -5.84 23.19
C SER A 405 -6.12 -7.33 23.14
N VAL A 406 -7.40 -7.62 22.93
CA VAL A 406 -7.90 -8.99 22.71
C VAL A 406 -7.13 -9.67 21.57
N LEU A 407 -6.76 -8.94 20.53
CA LEU A 407 -5.92 -9.44 19.44
C LEU A 407 -4.56 -9.90 19.95
N GLU A 408 -3.85 -9.06 20.71
CA GLU A 408 -2.51 -9.38 21.23
C GLU A 408 -2.55 -10.58 22.19
N LEU A 409 -3.62 -10.69 22.98
CA LEU A 409 -3.85 -11.85 23.85
C LEU A 409 -4.00 -13.13 23.02
N GLY A 410 -4.79 -13.12 21.95
CA GLY A 410 -4.92 -14.27 21.04
C GLY A 410 -3.60 -14.63 20.35
N GLU A 411 -2.86 -13.63 19.86
CA GLU A 411 -1.55 -13.83 19.22
C GLU A 411 -0.52 -14.43 20.19
N SER A 412 -0.56 -14.05 21.47
CA SER A 412 0.36 -14.56 22.50
C SER A 412 0.24 -16.06 22.75
N ILE A 413 -0.94 -16.64 22.50
CA ILE A 413 -1.20 -18.08 22.57
C ILE A 413 -1.21 -18.75 21.19
N GLY A 414 -0.65 -18.07 20.18
CA GLY A 414 -0.48 -18.60 18.83
C GLY A 414 -1.79 -18.73 18.04
N LEU A 415 -2.79 -17.89 18.32
CA LEU A 415 -3.97 -17.76 17.45
C LEU A 415 -3.70 -16.76 16.33
N GLU A 416 -4.19 -17.09 15.14
CA GLU A 416 -4.13 -16.23 13.96
C GLU A 416 -5.48 -15.53 13.78
N LEU A 417 -5.74 -14.53 14.61
CA LEU A 417 -6.93 -13.69 14.44
C LEU A 417 -6.74 -12.77 13.23
N ASN A 418 -7.82 -12.54 12.49
CA ASN A 418 -7.80 -11.59 11.37
C ASN A 418 -7.43 -10.21 11.91
N SER A 419 -6.43 -9.56 11.32
CA SER A 419 -6.03 -8.21 11.67
C SER A 419 -5.34 -7.53 10.50
N ALA A 420 -5.56 -6.21 10.38
CA ALA A 420 -4.90 -5.39 9.37
C ALA A 420 -4.40 -4.07 9.98
N CYS A 421 -5.24 -3.04 10.15
CA CYS A 421 -4.78 -1.72 10.59
C CYS A 421 -4.17 -1.68 12.00
N ARG A 422 -4.65 -2.54 12.91
CA ARG A 422 -4.35 -2.53 14.35
C ARG A 422 -4.64 -1.19 15.06
N SER A 423 -5.42 -0.31 14.45
CA SER A 423 -5.85 0.99 14.99
C SER A 423 -7.36 1.07 15.23
N GLY A 424 -8.12 0.05 14.83
CA GLY A 424 -9.57 -0.02 15.01
C GLY A 424 -10.39 0.54 13.85
N ASP A 425 -9.77 0.82 12.70
CA ASP A 425 -10.42 1.55 11.58
C ASP A 425 -10.88 0.65 10.43
N CYS A 426 -10.21 -0.48 10.19
CA CYS A 426 -10.48 -1.33 9.01
C CYS A 426 -11.55 -2.41 9.23
N GLY A 427 -11.94 -2.69 10.48
CA GLY A 427 -12.88 -3.76 10.82
C GLY A 427 -12.38 -5.21 10.61
N ALA A 428 -11.16 -5.43 10.12
CA ALA A 428 -10.63 -6.79 9.91
C ALA A 428 -10.56 -7.65 11.19
N CYS A 429 -10.38 -6.99 12.33
CA CYS A 429 -10.25 -7.61 13.64
C CYS A 429 -11.58 -7.74 14.40
N ILE A 430 -12.71 -7.58 13.69
CA ILE A 430 -14.03 -7.75 14.27
C ILE A 430 -14.25 -9.24 14.58
N VAL A 431 -14.60 -9.53 15.83
CA VAL A 431 -14.94 -10.86 16.34
C VAL A 431 -16.19 -10.78 17.19
N LYS A 432 -16.95 -11.87 17.24
CA LYS A 432 -18.16 -11.95 18.06
C LYS A 432 -17.81 -12.15 19.54
N LEU A 433 -18.40 -11.31 20.39
CA LEU A 433 -18.32 -11.38 21.84
C LEU A 433 -19.53 -12.14 22.40
N CYS A 434 -19.31 -13.39 22.81
CA CYS A 434 -20.35 -14.25 23.38
C CYS A 434 -20.67 -13.90 24.84
N GLN A 435 -19.67 -13.48 25.61
CA GLN A 435 -19.82 -13.06 27.00
C GLN A 435 -18.73 -12.06 27.38
N GLY A 436 -19.08 -11.11 28.24
CA GLY A 436 -18.15 -10.22 28.91
C GLY A 436 -18.27 -8.78 28.45
N THR A 437 -17.31 -7.96 28.86
CA THR A 437 -17.27 -6.53 28.54
C THR A 437 -15.84 -6.11 28.21
N VAL A 438 -15.73 -5.17 27.28
CA VAL A 438 -14.45 -4.56 26.89
C VAL A 438 -14.52 -3.06 27.02
N LYS A 439 -13.37 -2.42 27.14
CA LYS A 439 -13.20 -0.97 26.98
C LYS A 439 -12.35 -0.65 25.76
N TYR A 440 -12.58 0.54 25.22
CA TYR A 440 -11.76 1.15 24.19
C TYR A 440 -11.12 2.42 24.76
N GLU A 441 -9.79 2.56 24.63
CA GLU A 441 -9.11 3.82 24.99
C GLU A 441 -9.48 4.92 23.98
N THR A 442 -9.52 4.55 22.71
CA THR A 442 -10.07 5.36 21.61
C THR A 442 -11.18 4.56 20.95
N GLN A 443 -12.35 5.16 20.75
CA GLN A 443 -13.47 4.49 20.09
C GLN A 443 -13.05 3.99 18.70
N PRO A 444 -13.40 2.75 18.31
CA PRO A 444 -13.09 2.23 16.98
C PRO A 444 -13.70 3.10 15.87
N GLY A 445 -12.95 3.30 14.78
CA GLY A 445 -13.40 4.06 13.62
C GLY A 445 -14.26 3.26 12.63
N CYS A 446 -14.35 1.93 12.77
CA CYS A 446 -15.23 1.08 11.99
C CYS A 446 -16.53 0.75 12.73
N ASP A 447 -17.62 0.52 11.99
CA ASP A 447 -18.86 -0.02 12.55
C ASP A 447 -18.73 -1.52 12.86
N PHE A 448 -19.46 -1.95 13.90
CA PHE A 448 -19.57 -3.35 14.34
C PHE A 448 -20.92 -3.55 15.05
N GLN A 449 -21.39 -4.80 15.12
CA GLN A 449 -22.68 -5.14 15.73
C GLN A 449 -22.61 -5.10 17.27
N CYS A 450 -23.77 -5.06 17.95
CA CYS A 450 -23.83 -4.98 19.41
C CYS A 450 -23.20 -6.20 20.12
N ASP A 451 -23.14 -7.36 19.45
CA ASP A 451 -22.49 -8.59 19.92
C ASP A 451 -21.09 -8.80 19.33
N GLU A 452 -20.48 -7.75 18.78
CA GLU A 452 -19.13 -7.78 18.21
C GLU A 452 -18.18 -6.83 18.96
N ILE A 453 -16.88 -7.10 18.83
CA ILE A 453 -15.82 -6.23 19.31
C ILE A 453 -14.71 -6.08 18.27
N VAL A 454 -14.03 -4.93 18.29
CA VAL A 454 -12.87 -4.64 17.46
C VAL A 454 -11.61 -5.10 18.20
N ALA A 455 -11.26 -6.40 18.06
CA ALA A 455 -10.30 -7.10 18.92
C ALA A 455 -8.93 -6.42 19.04
N CYS A 456 -8.50 -5.72 17.99
CA CYS A 456 -7.20 -5.07 17.93
C CYS A 456 -7.06 -3.81 18.79
N VAL A 457 -8.16 -3.25 19.28
CA VAL A 457 -8.17 -2.10 20.20
C VAL A 457 -9.05 -2.34 21.44
N ALA A 458 -9.83 -3.42 21.44
CA ALA A 458 -10.64 -3.85 22.59
C ALA A 458 -9.76 -4.39 23.71
N ARG A 459 -9.99 -3.91 24.95
CA ARG A 459 -9.31 -4.40 26.16
C ARG A 459 -10.31 -5.00 27.14
N PRO A 460 -10.06 -6.19 27.72
CA PRO A 460 -10.98 -6.81 28.65
C PRO A 460 -11.27 -5.96 29.90
N THR A 461 -12.52 -5.90 30.32
CA THR A 461 -12.97 -5.35 31.62
C THR A 461 -13.72 -6.38 32.48
N SER A 462 -13.93 -7.59 31.96
CA SER A 462 -14.40 -8.77 32.65
C SER A 462 -13.81 -10.01 31.97
N ASP A 463 -14.09 -11.20 32.50
CA ASP A 463 -13.86 -12.44 31.75
C ASP A 463 -14.63 -12.41 30.43
N LEU A 464 -13.98 -12.87 29.36
CA LEU A 464 -14.50 -12.84 28.00
C LEU A 464 -14.67 -14.26 27.44
N ARG A 465 -15.73 -14.44 26.66
CA ARG A 465 -15.86 -15.56 25.71
C ARG A 465 -16.05 -14.99 24.31
N ILE A 466 -15.17 -15.41 23.40
CA ILE A 466 -15.06 -14.86 22.05
C ILE A 466 -15.19 -16.00 21.04
N GLN A 467 -16.04 -15.83 20.05
CA GLN A 467 -16.17 -16.76 18.93
C GLN A 467 -15.08 -16.46 17.90
N ALA A 468 -13.85 -16.92 18.15
CA ALA A 468 -12.72 -16.75 17.24
C ALA A 468 -11.69 -17.87 17.32
#